data_AF-A0A7C3JSX5-F1
#
_entry.id   AF-A0A7C3JSX5-F1
#
_cell.length_a   1.000
_cell.length_b   1.000
_cell.length_c   1.000
_cell.angle_alpha   90.00
_cell.angle_beta   90.00
_cell.angle_gamma   90.00
#
_symmetry.space_group_name_H-M   'P 1'
#
loop_
_entity.id
_entity.type
_entity.pdbx_description
1 polymer ?
#
loop_
_entity_poly.entity_id
_entity_poly.type
_entity_poly.pdbx_seq_one_letter_code
_entity_poly.pdbx_strand_id
1 'polypeptide(L)'
;MISAHHPLSIIGDSYRTIRTALLFSQAEKPPQVVLLTSPSPGEGKTVSTLNLAIALAQEGRRVLVIDADLRKGCCHARLGMRNHSGLSNILTGHLPLEQGIQPTTIAGLSLLSRGVTPPNPSDLLGSNKMREVLRRVRETFDFVLIDSPPAIAVSDAAIVSILCDGVILVFHGKKTTTAAARQALERLDAIRAPVIGVILNSINLDDPDYAYYRSYYGSDYGTAAEEAHKLAGKTIDVEPRVKAAGPGVVPSSFFDDLIAKLGEAVGPMAPLIVRDQIAFLGETRETFPREKLSALLDRVCKEILDERLRRVFEQKIQENVQAL
;
A
#
# COMPACT_ATOMS: atom_id res chain seq x y z
N MET A 1 -1.18 5.23 -1.68
CA MET A 1 -0.78 3.81 -1.46
C MET A 1 0.24 3.72 -0.33
N ILE A 2 0.21 2.68 0.50
CA ILE A 2 0.97 2.66 1.77
C ILE A 2 2.47 2.63 1.54
N SER A 3 3.00 1.78 0.65
CA SER A 3 4.45 1.73 0.34
C SER A 3 5.00 3.01 -0.32
N ALA A 4 4.13 3.84 -0.91
CA ALA A 4 4.52 5.10 -1.56
C ALA A 4 4.52 6.30 -0.60
N HIS A 5 3.74 6.27 0.48
CA HIS A 5 3.66 7.37 1.46
C HIS A 5 4.36 7.05 2.79
N HIS A 6 4.60 5.77 3.09
CA HIS A 6 5.22 5.29 4.34
C HIS A 6 6.30 4.20 4.06
N PRO A 7 7.44 4.57 3.46
CA PRO A 7 8.49 3.62 3.08
C PRO A 7 9.15 2.88 4.26
N LEU A 8 8.99 3.36 5.49
CA LEU A 8 9.51 2.74 6.73
C LEU A 8 8.38 2.18 7.62
N SER A 9 7.35 1.58 7.03
CA SER A 9 6.27 0.92 7.79
C SER A 9 6.40 -0.61 7.76
N ILE A 10 5.87 -1.31 8.78
CA ILE A 10 5.77 -2.79 8.83
C ILE A 10 5.20 -3.34 7.52
N ILE A 11 4.22 -2.62 6.95
CA ILE A 11 3.58 -2.97 5.69
C ILE A 11 4.58 -2.82 4.53
N GLY A 12 5.35 -1.73 4.50
CA GLY A 12 6.45 -1.53 3.56
C GLY A 12 7.52 -2.63 3.60
N ASP A 13 7.94 -3.05 4.80
CA ASP A 13 8.90 -4.17 4.95
C ASP A 13 8.31 -5.52 4.59
N SER A 14 7.03 -5.72 4.86
CA SER A 14 6.33 -6.92 4.40
C SER A 14 6.38 -7.01 2.87
N TYR A 15 6.15 -5.91 2.15
CA TYR A 15 6.27 -5.89 0.69
C TYR A 15 7.71 -5.94 0.18
N ARG A 16 8.71 -5.45 0.93
CA ARG A 16 10.13 -5.71 0.63
C ARG A 16 10.48 -7.19 0.78
N THR A 17 9.98 -7.84 1.81
CA THR A 17 10.16 -9.28 2.05
C THR A 17 9.51 -10.09 0.93
N ILE A 18 8.27 -9.76 0.55
CA ILE A 18 7.56 -10.38 -0.57
C ILE A 18 8.33 -10.17 -1.88
N ARG A 19 8.83 -8.95 -2.13
CA ARG A 19 9.68 -8.66 -3.29
C ARG A 19 10.92 -9.54 -3.32
N THR A 20 11.67 -9.63 -2.22
CA THR A 20 12.85 -10.50 -2.13
C THR A 20 12.48 -11.95 -2.38
N ALA A 21 11.40 -12.45 -1.78
CA ALA A 21 10.92 -13.80 -2.03
C ALA A 21 10.57 -14.04 -3.51
N LEU A 22 9.96 -13.06 -4.18
CA LEU A 22 9.67 -13.12 -5.62
C LEU A 22 10.95 -13.15 -6.46
N LEU A 23 11.96 -12.35 -6.11
CA LEU A 23 13.24 -12.32 -6.81
C LEU A 23 13.98 -13.66 -6.75
N PHE A 24 13.78 -14.43 -5.67
CA PHE A 24 14.40 -15.73 -5.43
C PHE A 24 13.44 -16.92 -5.62
N SER A 25 12.22 -16.71 -6.14
CA SER A 25 11.22 -17.78 -6.23
C SER A 25 11.56 -18.85 -7.28
N GLN A 26 12.51 -18.58 -8.18
CA GLN A 26 12.97 -19.49 -9.22
C GLN A 26 14.50 -19.47 -9.30
N ALA A 27 15.10 -20.61 -9.65
CA ALA A 27 16.55 -20.81 -9.57
C ALA A 27 17.35 -20.03 -10.61
N GLU A 28 16.83 -19.87 -11.83
CA GLU A 28 17.56 -19.22 -12.93
C GLU A 28 17.26 -17.72 -13.02
N LYS A 29 15.98 -17.36 -13.16
CA LYS A 29 15.53 -15.99 -13.33
C LYS A 29 14.21 -15.77 -12.59
N PRO A 30 14.01 -14.58 -11.99
CA PRO A 30 12.73 -14.27 -11.37
C PRO A 30 11.60 -14.27 -12.41
N PRO A 31 10.38 -14.66 -12.01
CA PRO A 31 9.22 -14.63 -12.91
C PRO A 31 8.94 -13.19 -13.33
N GLN A 32 8.81 -12.96 -14.64
CA GLN A 32 8.60 -11.62 -15.18
C GLN A 32 7.11 -11.26 -15.18
N VAL A 33 6.25 -12.17 -15.62
CA VAL A 33 4.80 -11.99 -15.63
C VAL A 33 4.18 -12.76 -14.48
N VAL A 34 3.64 -12.04 -13.50
CA VAL A 34 3.13 -12.61 -12.26
C VAL A 34 1.66 -12.23 -12.10
N LEU A 35 0.82 -13.24 -11.97
CA LEU A 35 -0.60 -13.06 -11.67
C LEU A 35 -0.82 -13.02 -10.15
N LEU A 36 -1.59 -12.05 -9.68
CA LEU A 36 -2.14 -12.03 -8.34
C LEU A 36 -3.65 -12.28 -8.39
N THR A 37 -4.09 -13.32 -7.68
CA THR A 37 -5.51 -13.67 -7.54
C THR A 37 -5.83 -14.06 -6.10
N SER A 38 -7.10 -14.32 -5.80
CA SER A 38 -7.56 -14.71 -4.47
C SER A 38 -8.75 -15.67 -4.57
N PRO A 39 -9.08 -16.42 -3.50
CA PRO A 39 -10.27 -17.28 -3.49
C PRO A 39 -11.56 -16.47 -3.70
N SER A 40 -11.70 -15.36 -2.98
CA SER A 40 -12.94 -14.57 -2.90
C SER A 40 -12.73 -13.08 -3.15
N PRO A 41 -13.81 -12.30 -3.39
CA PRO A 41 -13.73 -10.84 -3.39
C PRO A 41 -13.29 -10.28 -2.02
N GLY A 42 -12.60 -9.14 -2.02
CA GLY A 42 -12.26 -8.42 -0.77
C GLY A 42 -11.06 -8.98 0.01
N GLU A 43 -10.29 -9.89 -0.60
CA GLU A 43 -9.11 -10.54 0.02
C GLU A 43 -7.88 -9.62 0.09
N GLY A 44 -7.88 -8.53 -0.69
CA GLY A 44 -6.78 -7.54 -0.74
C GLY A 44 -5.87 -7.61 -1.95
N LYS A 45 -6.12 -8.55 -2.88
CA LYS A 45 -5.42 -8.74 -4.17
C LYS A 45 -4.94 -7.44 -4.84
N THR A 46 -5.83 -6.51 -5.19
CA THR A 46 -5.49 -5.24 -5.84
C THR A 46 -4.52 -4.38 -5.03
N VAL A 47 -4.68 -4.35 -3.70
CA VAL A 47 -3.77 -3.61 -2.81
C VAL A 47 -2.40 -4.29 -2.76
N SER A 48 -2.37 -5.61 -2.71
CA SER A 48 -1.13 -6.39 -2.72
C SER A 48 -0.40 -6.27 -4.06
N THR A 49 -1.10 -6.35 -5.19
CA THR A 49 -0.54 -6.14 -6.53
C THR A 49 0.16 -4.80 -6.62
N LEU A 50 -0.53 -3.73 -6.22
CA LEU A 50 0.02 -2.39 -6.36
C LEU A 50 1.17 -2.08 -5.39
N ASN A 51 1.12 -2.54 -4.13
CA ASN A 51 2.23 -2.32 -3.20
C ASN A 51 3.46 -3.16 -3.54
N LEU A 52 3.29 -4.38 -4.07
CA LEU A 52 4.38 -5.16 -4.64
C LEU A 52 5.00 -4.45 -5.85
N ALA A 53 4.15 -3.87 -6.72
CA ALA A 53 4.61 -3.09 -7.87
C ALA A 53 5.46 -1.90 -7.45
N ILE A 54 5.02 -1.16 -6.42
CA ILE A 54 5.78 -0.04 -5.83
C ILE A 54 7.12 -0.52 -5.27
N ALA A 55 7.12 -1.61 -4.51
CA ALA A 55 8.36 -2.13 -3.91
C ALA A 55 9.40 -2.54 -4.95
N LEU A 56 8.96 -3.10 -6.08
CA LEU A 56 9.81 -3.41 -7.23
C LEU A 56 10.31 -2.12 -7.93
N ALA A 57 9.42 -1.17 -8.17
CA ALA A 57 9.76 0.10 -8.83
C ALA A 57 10.75 0.95 -8.02
N GLN A 58 10.63 0.93 -6.68
CA GLN A 58 11.57 1.59 -5.76
C GLN A 58 13.00 1.02 -5.83
N GLU A 59 13.18 -0.21 -6.34
CA GLU A 59 14.50 -0.80 -6.62
C GLU A 59 15.01 -0.44 -8.03
N GLY A 60 14.37 0.51 -8.71
CA GLY A 60 14.74 0.94 -10.06
C GLY A 60 14.26 0.02 -11.18
N ARG A 61 13.37 -0.94 -10.89
CA ARG A 61 12.78 -1.82 -11.91
C ARG A 61 11.71 -1.08 -12.71
N ARG A 62 11.63 -1.38 -14.01
CA ARG A 62 10.50 -0.98 -14.86
C ARG A 62 9.36 -1.95 -14.63
N VAL A 63 8.29 -1.49 -13.99
CA VAL A 63 7.15 -2.32 -13.59
C VAL A 63 5.89 -1.88 -14.32
N LEU A 64 5.17 -2.84 -14.88
CA LEU A 64 3.83 -2.64 -15.41
C LEU A 64 2.81 -3.36 -14.52
N VAL A 65 1.76 -2.64 -14.10
CA VAL A 65 0.56 -3.27 -13.55
C VAL A 65 -0.50 -3.36 -14.64
N ILE A 66 -1.07 -4.55 -14.84
CA ILE A 66 -2.21 -4.78 -15.73
C ILE A 66 -3.44 -5.08 -14.87
N ASP A 67 -4.48 -4.27 -14.98
CA ASP A 67 -5.78 -4.52 -14.35
C ASP A 67 -6.63 -5.42 -15.25
N ALA A 68 -6.51 -6.74 -15.06
CA ALA A 68 -7.23 -7.77 -15.80
C ALA A 68 -8.57 -8.16 -15.17
N ASP A 69 -8.99 -7.51 -14.07
CA ASP A 69 -10.37 -7.57 -13.60
C ASP A 69 -11.25 -6.65 -14.46
N LEU A 70 -11.55 -7.11 -15.68
CA LEU A 70 -12.37 -6.35 -16.63
C LEU A 70 -13.80 -6.09 -16.13
N ARG A 71 -14.24 -6.80 -15.07
CA ARG A 71 -15.58 -6.70 -14.48
C ARG A 71 -15.67 -5.60 -13.43
N LYS A 72 -14.75 -5.60 -12.46
CA LYS A 72 -14.78 -4.73 -11.26
C LYS A 72 -13.41 -4.15 -10.88
N GLY A 73 -12.42 -4.23 -11.77
CA GLY A 73 -11.07 -3.72 -11.57
C GLY A 73 -11.04 -2.24 -11.21
N CYS A 74 -10.15 -1.91 -10.27
CA CYS A 74 -10.08 -0.59 -9.64
C CYS A 74 -8.64 -0.08 -9.43
N CYS A 75 -7.64 -0.64 -10.12
CA CYS A 75 -6.25 -0.20 -9.99
C CYS A 75 -6.10 1.30 -10.29
N HIS A 76 -6.75 1.77 -11.35
CA HIS A 76 -6.77 3.18 -11.74
C HIS A 76 -7.28 4.09 -10.62
N ALA A 77 -8.39 3.74 -9.96
CA ALA A 77 -8.97 4.53 -8.88
C ALA A 77 -8.03 4.60 -7.67
N ARG A 78 -7.34 3.50 -7.35
CA ARG A 78 -6.33 3.45 -6.27
C ARG A 78 -5.10 4.30 -6.55
N LEU A 79 -4.81 4.54 -7.83
CA LEU A 79 -3.70 5.35 -8.32
C LEU A 79 -4.10 6.79 -8.67
N GLY A 80 -5.38 7.17 -8.58
CA GLY A 80 -5.87 8.49 -9.01
C GLY A 80 -5.80 8.70 -10.52
N MET A 81 -5.87 7.62 -11.31
CA MET A 81 -5.72 7.63 -12.76
C MET A 81 -7.06 7.42 -13.48
N ARG A 82 -7.09 7.79 -14.77
CA ARG A 82 -8.24 7.62 -15.66
C ARG A 82 -8.33 6.18 -16.19
N ASN A 83 -9.54 5.74 -16.54
CA ASN A 83 -9.82 4.37 -17.01
C ASN A 83 -10.50 4.29 -18.39
N HIS A 84 -10.49 5.37 -19.16
CA HIS A 84 -11.24 5.43 -20.43
C HIS A 84 -10.58 4.59 -21.55
N SER A 85 -9.27 4.35 -21.43
CA SER A 85 -8.42 3.73 -22.45
C SER A 85 -7.53 2.71 -21.76
N GLY A 86 -7.90 1.43 -21.85
CA GLY A 86 -7.21 0.35 -21.13
C GLY A 86 -7.21 -0.99 -21.85
N LEU A 87 -7.02 -2.06 -21.09
CA LEU A 87 -6.83 -3.42 -21.57
C LEU A 87 -7.97 -3.86 -22.50
N SER A 88 -9.24 -3.65 -22.11
CA SER A 88 -10.36 -4.04 -22.95
C SER A 88 -10.37 -3.35 -24.32
N ASN A 89 -10.01 -2.06 -24.39
CA ASN A 89 -9.92 -1.30 -25.63
C ASN A 89 -8.81 -1.84 -26.55
N ILE A 90 -7.69 -2.28 -25.97
CA ILE A 90 -6.58 -2.89 -26.71
C ILE A 90 -6.97 -4.28 -27.22
N LEU A 91 -7.60 -5.10 -26.37
CA LEU A 91 -8.00 -6.46 -26.73
C LEU A 91 -9.11 -6.48 -27.80
N THR A 92 -9.91 -5.42 -27.89
CA THR A 92 -10.92 -5.22 -28.95
C THR A 92 -10.37 -4.53 -30.20
N GLY A 93 -9.10 -4.12 -30.21
CA GLY A 93 -8.44 -3.48 -31.35
C GLY A 93 -8.76 -1.99 -31.53
N HIS A 94 -9.46 -1.37 -30.58
CA HIS A 94 -9.81 0.06 -30.63
C HIS A 94 -8.69 0.99 -30.16
N LEU A 95 -7.63 0.45 -29.54
CA LEU A 95 -6.52 1.22 -29.00
C LEU A 95 -5.18 0.48 -29.21
N PRO A 96 -4.13 1.15 -29.73
CA PRO A 96 -2.77 0.61 -29.71
C PRO A 96 -2.26 0.39 -28.29
N LEU A 97 -1.45 -0.66 -28.06
CA LEU A 97 -0.94 -1.02 -26.73
C LEU A 97 -0.23 0.16 -26.05
N GLU A 98 0.62 0.86 -26.80
CA GLU A 98 1.46 1.95 -26.31
C GLU A 98 0.62 3.10 -25.75
N GLN A 99 -0.56 3.33 -26.33
CA GLN A 99 -1.46 4.40 -25.92
C GLN A 99 -2.30 4.03 -24.70
N GLY A 100 -2.44 2.73 -24.38
CA GLY A 100 -3.15 2.27 -23.19
C GLY A 100 -2.25 2.16 -21.95
N ILE A 101 -0.93 2.09 -22.12
CA ILE A 101 0.02 2.07 -21.01
C ILE A 101 0.29 3.50 -20.55
N GLN A 102 -0.09 3.80 -19.32
CA GLN A 102 0.04 5.14 -18.74
C GLN A 102 1.12 5.13 -17.63
N PRO A 103 2.10 6.05 -17.66
CA PRO A 103 3.00 6.21 -16.52
C PRO A 103 2.22 6.69 -15.29
N THR A 104 2.57 6.18 -14.12
CA THR A 104 1.99 6.66 -12.85
C THR A 104 2.80 7.82 -12.28
N THR A 105 2.35 8.41 -11.17
CA THR A 105 3.14 9.40 -10.40
C THR A 105 4.35 8.78 -9.69
N ILE A 106 4.45 7.44 -9.69
CA ILE A 106 5.54 6.70 -9.05
C ILE A 106 6.55 6.34 -10.14
N ALA A 107 7.79 6.80 -9.96
CA ALA A 107 8.87 6.54 -10.91
C ALA A 107 9.07 5.03 -11.12
N GLY A 108 9.26 4.61 -12.37
CA GLY A 108 9.43 3.20 -12.74
C GLY A 108 8.15 2.37 -12.79
N LEU A 109 6.99 2.92 -12.39
CA LEU A 109 5.71 2.22 -12.39
C LEU A 109 4.76 2.77 -13.46
N SER A 110 4.27 1.87 -14.31
CA SER A 110 3.22 2.12 -15.30
C SER A 110 1.98 1.30 -15.02
N LEU A 111 0.83 1.78 -15.48
CA LEU A 111 -0.47 1.12 -15.37
C LEU A 111 -1.07 0.92 -16.76
N LEU A 112 -1.51 -0.30 -17.04
CA LEU A 112 -2.51 -0.62 -18.03
C LEU A 112 -3.84 -0.90 -17.31
N SER A 113 -4.72 0.09 -17.26
CA SER A 113 -6.00 -0.03 -16.56
C SER A 113 -6.94 -0.99 -17.30
N ARG A 114 -8.07 -1.39 -16.69
CA ARG A 114 -8.98 -2.35 -17.33
C ARG A 114 -9.67 -1.83 -18.59
N GLY A 115 -9.90 -0.52 -18.68
CA GLY A 115 -10.68 0.11 -19.74
C GLY A 115 -12.19 0.04 -19.51
N VAL A 116 -12.96 0.19 -20.59
CA VAL A 116 -14.42 0.06 -20.57
C VAL A 116 -14.82 -1.40 -20.35
N THR A 117 -15.81 -1.67 -19.48
CA THR A 117 -16.28 -3.04 -19.23
C THR A 117 -16.80 -3.67 -20.54
N PRO A 118 -16.18 -4.76 -21.03
CA PRO A 118 -16.63 -5.43 -22.24
C PRO A 118 -17.78 -6.41 -21.92
N PRO A 119 -18.57 -6.81 -22.94
CA PRO A 119 -19.63 -7.81 -22.76
C PRO A 119 -19.06 -9.21 -22.40
N ASN A 120 -17.92 -9.58 -22.98
CA ASN A 120 -17.31 -10.91 -22.82
C ASN A 120 -15.85 -10.83 -22.28
N PRO A 121 -15.65 -10.59 -20.97
CA PRO A 121 -14.32 -10.49 -20.36
C PRO A 121 -13.42 -11.73 -20.59
N SER A 122 -13.95 -12.92 -20.36
CA SER A 122 -13.18 -14.17 -20.35
C SER A 122 -12.59 -14.48 -21.73
N ASP A 123 -13.36 -14.26 -22.79
CA ASP A 123 -12.92 -14.49 -24.18
C ASP A 123 -11.79 -13.54 -24.58
N LEU A 124 -11.89 -12.27 -24.17
CA LEU A 124 -10.85 -11.29 -24.43
C LEU A 124 -9.54 -11.65 -23.71
N LEU A 125 -9.62 -12.06 -22.44
CA LEU A 125 -8.45 -12.49 -21.67
C LEU A 125 -7.81 -13.78 -22.22
N GLY A 126 -8.61 -14.69 -22.79
CA GLY A 126 -8.11 -15.91 -23.43
C GLY A 126 -7.63 -15.73 -24.87
N SER A 127 -7.78 -14.54 -25.43
CA SER A 127 -7.53 -14.29 -26.85
C SER A 127 -6.04 -14.32 -27.24
N ASN A 128 -5.78 -14.53 -28.53
CA ASN A 128 -4.44 -14.34 -29.10
C ASN A 128 -3.92 -12.90 -28.92
N LYS A 129 -4.83 -11.92 -28.84
CA LYS A 129 -4.46 -10.52 -28.61
C LYS A 129 -3.87 -10.32 -27.22
N MET A 130 -4.39 -11.00 -26.19
CA MET A 130 -3.82 -10.96 -24.85
C MET A 130 -2.40 -11.56 -24.82
N ARG A 131 -2.17 -12.66 -25.56
CA ARG A 131 -0.83 -13.26 -25.71
C ARG A 131 0.14 -12.29 -26.40
N GLU A 132 -0.32 -11.60 -27.44
CA GLU A 132 0.48 -10.57 -28.13
C GLU A 132 0.83 -9.41 -27.19
N VAL A 133 -0.14 -8.91 -26.41
CA VAL A 133 0.08 -7.87 -25.40
C VAL A 133 1.16 -8.31 -24.42
N LEU A 134 1.02 -9.49 -23.83
CA LEU A 134 2.00 -10.01 -22.85
C LEU A 134 3.39 -10.18 -23.48
N ARG A 135 3.49 -10.69 -24.71
CA ARG A 135 4.77 -10.80 -25.42
C ARG A 135 5.45 -9.44 -25.58
N ARG A 136 4.70 -8.40 -25.98
CA ARG A 136 5.26 -7.06 -26.21
C ARG A 136 5.69 -6.36 -24.92
N VAL A 137 4.90 -6.47 -23.85
CA VAL A 137 5.27 -5.83 -22.57
C VAL A 137 6.48 -6.50 -21.92
N ARG A 138 6.70 -7.81 -22.16
CA ARG A 138 7.91 -8.52 -21.73
C ARG A 138 9.19 -7.95 -22.33
N GLU A 139 9.14 -7.32 -23.49
CA GLU A 139 10.32 -6.70 -24.12
C GLU A 139 10.68 -5.37 -23.45
N THR A 140 9.74 -4.74 -22.74
CA THR A 140 9.86 -3.36 -22.25
C THR A 140 9.95 -3.25 -20.72
N PHE A 141 9.36 -4.18 -19.98
CA PHE A 141 9.26 -4.13 -18.52
C PHE A 141 10.06 -5.26 -17.88
N ASP A 142 10.69 -4.98 -16.75
CA ASP A 142 11.41 -5.98 -15.97
C ASP A 142 10.42 -6.86 -15.17
N PHE A 143 9.28 -6.31 -14.78
CA PHE A 143 8.17 -7.03 -14.15
C PHE A 143 6.81 -6.58 -14.68
N VAL A 144 5.89 -7.52 -14.82
CA VAL A 144 4.50 -7.32 -15.22
C VAL A 144 3.62 -8.00 -14.17
N LEU A 145 2.96 -7.21 -13.33
CA LEU A 145 2.04 -7.71 -12.31
C LEU A 145 0.61 -7.59 -12.81
N ILE A 146 -0.12 -8.70 -12.80
CA ILE A 146 -1.51 -8.75 -13.28
C ILE A 146 -2.45 -8.88 -12.08
N ASP A 147 -3.34 -7.90 -11.88
CA ASP A 147 -4.46 -8.00 -10.94
C ASP A 147 -5.65 -8.66 -11.65
N SER A 148 -6.21 -9.74 -11.09
CA SER A 148 -7.35 -10.44 -11.70
C SER A 148 -8.57 -10.50 -10.77
N PRO A 149 -9.74 -10.93 -11.28
CA PRO A 149 -10.84 -11.34 -10.41
C PRO A 149 -10.47 -12.52 -9.49
N PRO A 150 -11.32 -12.85 -8.50
CA PRO A 150 -11.13 -14.04 -7.65
C PRO A 150 -11.26 -15.35 -8.43
N ALA A 151 -10.40 -16.32 -8.12
CA ALA A 151 -10.28 -17.61 -8.80
C ALA A 151 -11.50 -18.55 -8.62
N ILE A 152 -12.24 -18.43 -7.51
CA ILE A 152 -13.46 -19.25 -7.30
C ILE A 152 -14.67 -18.61 -7.98
N ALA A 153 -14.72 -17.28 -8.06
CA ALA A 153 -15.88 -16.57 -8.58
C ALA A 153 -16.03 -16.71 -10.10
N VAL A 154 -14.92 -16.66 -10.85
CA VAL A 154 -14.93 -16.66 -12.33
C VAL A 154 -13.70 -17.36 -12.89
N SER A 155 -13.78 -17.80 -14.15
CA SER A 155 -12.67 -18.47 -14.86
C SER A 155 -11.55 -17.52 -15.31
N ASP A 156 -11.77 -16.21 -15.27
CA ASP A 156 -10.84 -15.19 -15.77
C ASP A 156 -9.41 -15.36 -15.21
N ALA A 157 -9.28 -15.59 -13.89
CA ALA A 157 -7.97 -15.81 -13.26
C ALA A 157 -7.28 -17.09 -13.74
N ALA A 158 -8.04 -18.16 -13.97
CA ALA A 158 -7.54 -19.43 -14.48
C ALA A 158 -7.11 -19.33 -15.96
N ILE A 159 -7.81 -18.51 -16.76
CA ILE A 159 -7.43 -18.25 -18.16
C ILE A 159 -6.14 -17.45 -18.24
N VAL A 160 -5.97 -16.45 -17.36
CA VAL A 160 -4.77 -15.61 -17.37
C VAL A 160 -3.57 -16.32 -16.74
N SER A 161 -3.78 -17.21 -15.77
CA SER A 161 -2.69 -17.89 -15.05
C SER A 161 -1.80 -18.73 -15.97
N ILE A 162 -2.36 -19.35 -17.00
CA ILE A 162 -1.59 -20.14 -17.99
C ILE A 162 -0.72 -19.28 -18.92
N LEU A 163 -0.87 -17.95 -18.89
CA LEU A 163 -0.06 -17.01 -19.68
C LEU A 163 1.08 -16.40 -18.85
N CYS A 164 1.12 -16.68 -17.55
CA CYS A 164 2.04 -16.11 -16.58
C CYS A 164 3.16 -17.07 -16.23
N ASP A 165 4.29 -16.51 -15.78
CA ASP A 165 5.44 -17.28 -15.28
C ASP A 165 5.22 -17.75 -13.84
N GLY A 166 4.33 -17.06 -13.12
CA GLY A 166 3.99 -17.36 -11.74
C GLY A 166 2.62 -16.84 -11.32
N VAL A 167 2.02 -17.50 -10.34
CA VAL A 167 0.77 -17.10 -9.68
C VAL A 167 1.01 -16.98 -8.20
N ILE A 168 0.59 -15.85 -7.63
CA ILE A 168 0.56 -15.59 -6.19
C ILE A 168 -0.90 -15.56 -5.74
N LEU A 169 -1.22 -16.39 -4.75
CA LEU A 169 -2.52 -16.38 -4.09
C LEU A 169 -2.53 -15.41 -2.92
N VAL A 170 -3.51 -14.50 -2.88
CA VAL A 170 -3.72 -13.58 -1.77
C VAL A 170 -4.86 -14.10 -0.89
N PHE A 171 -4.55 -14.42 0.35
CA PHE A 171 -5.50 -14.87 1.37
C PHE A 171 -5.61 -13.81 2.47
N HIS A 172 -6.81 -13.55 2.93
CA HIS A 172 -7.09 -12.67 4.04
C HIS A 172 -7.11 -13.48 5.34
N GLY A 173 -6.17 -13.17 6.25
CA GLY A 173 -5.90 -13.97 7.45
C GLY A 173 -7.11 -14.27 8.34
N LYS A 174 -8.09 -13.36 8.42
CA LYS A 174 -9.34 -13.58 9.19
C LYS A 174 -10.54 -14.10 8.40
N LYS A 175 -10.49 -14.13 7.06
CA LYS A 175 -11.68 -14.37 6.22
C LYS A 175 -11.55 -15.60 5.34
N THR A 176 -10.37 -15.90 4.83
CA THR A 176 -10.17 -17.07 3.99
C THR A 176 -10.27 -18.31 4.84
N THR A 177 -11.25 -19.17 4.54
CA THR A 177 -11.35 -20.48 5.17
C THR A 177 -10.39 -21.46 4.50
N THR A 178 -9.95 -22.49 5.23
CA THR A 178 -9.12 -23.58 4.67
C THR A 178 -9.79 -24.24 3.46
N ALA A 179 -11.13 -24.38 3.49
CA ALA A 179 -11.90 -24.90 2.37
C ALA A 179 -11.81 -24.01 1.12
N ALA A 180 -11.95 -22.69 1.28
CA ALA A 180 -11.82 -21.75 0.17
C ALA A 180 -10.38 -21.69 -0.37
N ALA A 181 -9.37 -21.72 0.51
CA ALA A 181 -7.97 -21.78 0.10
C ALA A 181 -7.67 -23.05 -0.72
N ARG A 182 -8.13 -24.20 -0.23
CA ARG A 182 -7.99 -25.49 -0.93
C ARG A 182 -8.70 -25.47 -2.28
N GLN A 183 -9.93 -25.00 -2.34
CA GLN A 183 -10.70 -24.93 -3.57
C GLN A 183 -10.04 -24.02 -4.62
N ALA A 184 -9.47 -22.88 -4.20
CA ALA A 184 -8.73 -22.00 -5.10
C ALA A 184 -7.46 -22.69 -5.66
N LEU A 185 -6.74 -23.41 -4.81
CA LEU A 185 -5.56 -24.18 -5.20
C LEU A 185 -5.92 -25.31 -6.16
N GLU A 186 -6.95 -26.11 -5.85
CA GLU A 186 -7.45 -27.20 -6.71
C GLU A 186 -7.83 -26.70 -8.11
N ARG A 187 -8.48 -25.53 -8.21
CA ARG A 187 -8.82 -24.94 -9.52
C ARG A 187 -7.62 -24.54 -10.34
N LEU A 188 -6.60 -23.98 -9.70
CA LEU A 188 -5.35 -23.59 -10.37
C LEU A 188 -4.49 -24.80 -10.71
N ASP A 189 -4.48 -25.82 -9.85
CA ASP A 189 -3.76 -27.07 -10.06
C ASP A 189 -4.37 -27.91 -11.20
N ALA A 190 -5.70 -27.92 -11.32
CA ALA A 190 -6.41 -28.60 -12.41
C ALA A 190 -5.98 -28.14 -13.82
N ILE A 191 -5.46 -26.92 -13.94
CA ILE A 191 -4.92 -26.35 -15.18
C ILE A 191 -3.39 -26.20 -15.15
N ARG A 192 -2.72 -26.76 -14.14
CA ARG A 192 -1.27 -26.70 -13.91
C ARG A 192 -0.72 -25.27 -13.90
N ALA A 193 -1.47 -24.34 -13.33
CA ALA A 193 -1.00 -22.98 -13.17
C ALA A 193 0.25 -22.94 -12.26
N PRO A 194 1.29 -22.15 -12.60
CA PRO A 194 2.54 -22.12 -11.86
C PRO A 194 2.37 -21.33 -10.54
N VAL A 195 1.76 -21.92 -9.52
CA VAL A 195 1.62 -21.27 -8.21
C VAL A 195 2.98 -21.21 -7.52
N ILE A 196 3.52 -20.00 -7.35
CA ILE A 196 4.87 -19.76 -6.80
C ILE A 196 4.84 -19.31 -5.34
N GLY A 197 3.67 -18.97 -4.80
CA GLY A 197 3.57 -18.55 -3.41
C GLY A 197 2.21 -18.02 -2.98
N VAL A 198 2.15 -17.62 -1.72
CA VAL A 198 0.96 -17.09 -1.06
C VAL A 198 1.34 -15.79 -0.32
N ILE A 199 0.46 -14.80 -0.39
CA ILE A 199 0.49 -13.62 0.47
C ILE A 199 -0.66 -13.74 1.46
N LEU A 200 -0.33 -13.72 2.76
CA LEU A 200 -1.32 -13.61 3.82
C LEU A 200 -1.52 -12.12 4.16
N ASN A 201 -2.65 -11.56 3.72
CA ASN A 201 -3.03 -10.18 3.92
C ASN A 201 -3.94 -10.02 5.16
N SER A 202 -3.98 -8.80 5.73
CA SER A 202 -4.84 -8.47 6.87
C SER A 202 -4.64 -9.40 8.09
N ILE A 203 -3.39 -9.75 8.38
CA ILE A 203 -3.01 -10.51 9.58
C ILE A 203 -3.23 -9.67 10.83
N ASN A 204 -3.54 -10.34 11.95
CA ASN A 204 -3.64 -9.70 13.25
C ASN A 204 -2.31 -9.86 14.00
N LEU A 205 -1.56 -8.78 14.17
CA LEU A 205 -0.28 -8.84 14.89
C LEU A 205 -0.45 -9.09 16.40
N ASP A 206 -1.68 -8.94 16.92
CA ASP A 206 -2.02 -9.24 18.31
C ASP A 206 -2.31 -10.73 18.56
N ASP A 207 -2.38 -11.54 17.50
CA ASP A 207 -2.57 -12.99 17.62
C ASP A 207 -1.29 -13.66 18.14
N PRO A 208 -1.36 -14.56 19.16
CA PRO A 208 -0.22 -15.31 19.64
C PRO A 208 0.56 -16.04 18.55
N ASP A 209 -0.13 -16.51 17.50
CA ASP A 209 0.50 -17.22 16.38
C ASP A 209 1.43 -16.32 15.55
N TYR A 210 1.25 -15.00 15.63
CA TYR A 210 2.12 -13.99 15.01
C TYR A 210 2.97 -13.23 16.02
N ALA A 211 3.06 -13.69 17.28
CA ALA A 211 3.85 -13.05 18.34
C ALA A 211 5.35 -12.99 18.01
N TYR A 212 5.88 -13.93 17.22
CA TYR A 212 7.24 -13.90 16.69
C TYR A 212 7.44 -12.76 15.67
N TYR A 213 6.45 -12.52 14.80
CA TYR A 213 6.44 -11.36 13.91
C TYR A 213 6.35 -10.07 14.73
N ARG A 214 5.57 -10.07 15.83
CA ARG A 214 5.50 -8.95 16.77
C ARG A 214 6.79 -8.71 17.54
N SER A 215 7.61 -9.73 17.86
CA SER A 215 8.90 -9.52 18.53
C SER A 215 10.00 -9.09 17.56
N TYR A 216 9.98 -9.61 16.33
CA TYR A 216 10.91 -9.27 15.26
C TYR A 216 10.64 -7.87 14.68
N TYR A 217 9.38 -7.51 14.45
CA TYR A 217 8.97 -6.17 14.01
C TYR A 217 8.64 -5.23 15.17
N GLY A 218 8.47 -5.70 16.40
CA GLY A 218 8.26 -4.85 17.58
C GLY A 218 9.55 -4.30 18.17
N SER A 219 10.70 -4.84 17.76
CA SER A 219 12.02 -4.25 18.05
C SER A 219 12.41 -3.16 17.04
N ASP A 220 11.89 -3.21 15.80
CA ASP A 220 12.20 -2.25 14.73
C ASP A 220 11.03 -1.32 14.27
N TYR A 221 9.76 -1.63 14.58
CA TYR A 221 8.58 -0.94 14.01
C TYR A 221 7.36 -0.75 14.93
N GLY A 222 7.52 -0.78 16.26
CA GLY A 222 6.41 -0.59 17.21
C GLY A 222 5.54 0.68 17.02
N THR A 223 5.98 1.64 16.19
CA THR A 223 5.43 3.00 16.06
C THR A 223 4.63 3.30 14.78
N ALA A 224 4.59 2.43 13.77
CA ALA A 224 3.96 2.77 12.47
C ALA A 224 2.49 2.31 12.30
N ALA A 225 2.03 1.38 13.15
CA ALA A 225 0.79 0.64 12.91
C ALA A 225 -0.44 1.17 13.66
N GLU A 226 -0.27 1.85 14.80
CA GLU A 226 -1.41 2.32 15.58
C GLU A 226 -2.08 3.57 14.96
N GLU A 227 -1.33 4.40 14.23
CA GLU A 227 -1.85 5.61 13.56
C GLU A 227 -2.72 5.33 12.33
N ALA A 228 -2.55 4.18 11.67
CA ALA A 228 -3.43 3.81 10.55
C ALA A 228 -4.85 3.45 11.00
N HIS A 229 -5.03 3.07 12.28
CA HIS A 229 -6.28 2.45 12.75
C HIS A 229 -7.38 3.44 13.11
N LYS A 230 -7.11 4.74 13.27
CA LYS A 230 -8.20 5.72 13.51
C LYS A 230 -8.71 6.43 12.25
N LEU A 231 -8.00 6.32 11.12
CA LEU A 231 -8.33 7.04 9.87
C LEU A 231 -9.30 6.32 8.91
N ALA A 232 -9.76 5.10 9.21
CA ALA A 232 -10.71 4.38 8.34
C ALA A 232 -12.21 4.69 8.62
N GLY A 233 -12.52 5.55 9.59
CA GLY A 233 -13.88 5.89 9.96
C GLY A 233 -14.41 7.18 9.32
N LYS A 234 -14.89 7.08 8.06
CA LYS A 234 -15.79 8.01 7.32
C LYS A 234 -15.19 9.23 6.60
N THR A 235 -15.34 9.21 5.26
CA THR A 235 -15.25 10.38 4.36
C THR A 235 -16.48 11.29 4.49
N ILE A 236 -16.27 12.44 5.11
CA ILE A 236 -16.48 13.84 4.65
C ILE A 236 -17.41 14.08 3.44
N ASP A 237 -18.36 15.01 3.62
CA ASP A 237 -18.51 16.28 2.86
C ASP A 237 -18.98 17.32 3.91
N VAL A 238 -18.37 18.51 4.08
CA VAL A 238 -18.56 19.75 3.28
C VAL A 238 -17.34 20.70 3.44
N GLU A 239 -17.08 21.44 2.36
CA GLU A 239 -16.13 22.54 2.06
C GLU A 239 -15.39 23.36 3.15
N PRO A 240 -14.20 23.90 2.82
CA PRO A 240 -13.28 24.52 3.77
C PRO A 240 -13.64 25.99 4.07
N ARG A 241 -13.54 26.38 5.35
CA ARG A 241 -13.44 27.79 5.75
C ARG A 241 -12.33 27.98 6.78
N VAL A 242 -11.22 28.55 6.30
CA VAL A 242 -10.13 29.10 7.11
C VAL A 242 -10.67 30.29 7.91
N LYS A 243 -10.45 30.32 9.23
CA LYS A 243 -10.60 31.51 10.09
C LYS A 243 -9.42 31.65 11.05
N ALA A 244 -8.91 32.87 11.15
CA ALA A 244 -7.75 33.27 11.94
C ALA A 244 -7.92 33.08 13.46
N ALA A 245 -6.79 32.84 14.14
CA ALA A 245 -6.64 32.49 15.55
C ALA A 245 -6.99 33.62 16.55
N GLY A 246 -7.67 33.27 17.66
CA GLY A 246 -7.98 34.16 18.79
C GLY A 246 -7.01 34.00 19.99
N PRO A 247 -7.20 34.76 21.10
CA PRO A 247 -6.24 34.96 22.20
C PRO A 247 -5.98 33.74 23.12
N GLY A 248 -6.47 32.56 22.76
CA GLY A 248 -6.20 31.30 23.46
C GLY A 248 -5.33 30.34 22.66
N VAL A 249 -4.77 30.77 21.53
CA VAL A 249 -4.03 29.91 20.59
C VAL A 249 -2.52 30.02 20.80
N VAL A 250 -1.86 28.87 20.87
CA VAL A 250 -0.40 28.76 20.97
C VAL A 250 0.24 29.29 19.67
N PRO A 251 1.22 30.22 19.74
CA PRO A 251 1.88 30.76 18.56
C PRO A 251 2.60 29.69 17.74
N SER A 252 2.58 29.86 16.41
CA SER A 252 3.28 28.96 15.48
C SER A 252 4.78 28.81 15.77
N SER A 253 5.44 29.86 16.27
CA SER A 253 6.87 29.85 16.62
C SER A 253 7.21 28.89 17.77
N PHE A 254 6.30 28.71 18.73
CA PHE A 254 6.51 27.73 19.79
C PHE A 254 6.61 26.30 19.23
N PHE A 255 5.81 25.98 18.21
CA PHE A 255 5.87 24.68 17.57
C PHE A 255 7.17 24.47 16.78
N ASP A 256 7.73 25.51 16.17
CA ASP A 256 9.04 25.40 15.51
C ASP A 256 10.15 25.13 16.53
N ASP A 257 10.12 25.82 17.68
CA ASP A 257 11.07 25.59 18.78
C ASP A 257 10.90 24.20 19.40
N LEU A 258 9.65 23.76 19.59
CA LEU A 258 9.32 22.41 20.07
C LEU A 258 9.88 21.36 19.12
N ILE A 259 9.69 21.53 17.81
CA ILE A 259 10.21 20.63 16.77
C ILE A 259 11.73 20.62 16.76
N ALA A 260 12.38 21.77 16.87
CA ALA A 260 13.84 21.86 16.87
C ALA A 260 14.45 21.14 18.08
N LYS A 261 13.93 21.40 19.28
CA LYS A 261 14.40 20.75 20.53
C LYS A 261 14.10 19.26 20.55
N LEU A 262 12.93 18.86 20.04
CA LEU A 262 12.57 17.47 19.89
C LEU A 262 13.48 16.77 18.87
N GLY A 263 13.87 17.47 17.80
CA GLY A 263 14.78 16.97 16.76
C GLY A 263 16.17 16.59 17.30
N GLU A 264 16.64 17.20 18.37
CA GLU A 264 17.88 16.78 19.05
C GLU A 264 17.74 15.40 19.72
N ALA A 265 16.52 14.99 20.10
CA ALA A 265 16.24 13.76 20.82
C ALA A 265 15.75 12.61 19.90
N VAL A 266 14.96 12.94 18.86
CA VAL A 266 14.33 11.94 17.97
C VAL A 266 14.65 12.17 16.49
N GLY A 267 15.55 13.11 16.19
CA GLY A 267 16.07 13.35 14.86
C GLY A 267 15.05 13.97 13.88
N PRO A 268 15.17 13.67 12.58
CA PRO A 268 14.41 14.36 11.53
C PRO A 268 12.90 14.09 11.56
N MET A 269 12.43 13.21 12.44
CA MET A 269 11.02 12.86 12.62
C MET A 269 10.24 13.84 13.52
N ALA A 270 10.93 14.73 14.24
CA ALA A 270 10.30 15.69 15.16
C ALA A 270 9.16 16.54 14.56
N PRO A 271 9.22 17.04 13.31
CA PRO A 271 8.12 17.80 12.71
C PRO A 271 6.86 16.96 12.53
N LEU A 272 7.01 15.67 12.21
CA LEU A 272 5.90 14.75 12.03
C LEU A 272 5.28 14.40 13.39
N ILE A 273 6.11 14.10 14.39
CA ILE A 273 5.65 13.82 15.76
C ILE A 273 4.82 15.00 16.29
N VAL A 274 5.33 16.23 16.22
CA VAL A 274 4.58 17.39 16.73
C VAL A 274 3.27 17.59 15.96
N ARG A 275 3.28 17.43 14.63
CA ARG A 275 2.08 17.55 13.78
C ARG A 275 1.04 16.48 14.11
N ASP A 276 1.46 15.24 14.28
CA ASP A 276 0.58 14.10 14.49
C ASP A 276 -0.01 14.14 15.92
N GLN A 277 0.76 14.60 16.93
CA GLN A 277 0.25 14.83 18.29
C GLN A 277 -0.71 16.02 18.38
N ILE A 278 -0.48 17.09 17.61
CA ILE A 278 -1.43 18.21 17.46
C ILE A 278 -2.75 17.70 16.85
N ALA A 279 -2.66 16.96 15.75
CA ALA A 279 -3.83 16.37 15.08
C ALA A 279 -4.57 15.37 15.98
N PHE A 280 -3.84 14.61 16.81
CA PHE A 280 -4.44 13.67 17.78
C PHE A 280 -5.32 14.39 18.80
N LEU A 281 -4.93 15.59 19.23
CA LEU A 281 -5.72 16.41 20.15
C LEU A 281 -6.95 17.07 19.48
N GLY A 282 -7.15 16.78 18.18
CA GLY A 282 -8.25 17.29 17.36
C GLY A 282 -8.03 18.72 16.89
N GLU A 283 -6.79 19.19 16.90
CA GLU A 283 -6.44 20.59 16.69
C GLU A 283 -5.52 20.75 15.48
N THR A 284 -5.37 21.99 15.02
CA THR A 284 -4.39 22.35 14.00
C THR A 284 -3.32 23.24 14.60
N ARG A 285 -2.12 23.25 14.01
CA ARG A 285 -1.01 24.09 14.47
C ARG A 285 -1.38 25.58 14.50
N GLU A 286 -2.26 26.01 13.61
CA GLU A 286 -2.72 27.40 13.46
C GLU A 286 -3.81 27.79 14.46
N THR A 287 -4.49 26.81 15.07
CA THR A 287 -5.62 27.03 15.99
C THR A 287 -5.44 26.34 17.34
N PHE A 288 -4.23 25.88 17.65
CA PHE A 288 -3.98 25.01 18.80
C PHE A 288 -4.24 25.72 20.14
N PRO A 289 -5.19 25.25 20.96
CA PRO A 289 -5.59 25.90 22.20
C PRO A 289 -4.56 25.67 23.32
N ARG A 290 -4.26 26.73 24.08
CA ARG A 290 -3.22 26.74 25.12
C ARG A 290 -3.52 25.81 26.28
N GLU A 291 -4.79 25.57 26.60
CA GLU A 291 -5.22 24.61 27.62
C GLU A 291 -4.86 23.15 27.28
N LYS A 292 -4.65 22.83 26.00
CA LYS A 292 -4.22 21.49 25.56
C LYS A 292 -2.70 21.35 25.45
N LEU A 293 -1.93 22.40 25.75
CA LEU A 293 -0.48 22.41 25.59
C LEU A 293 0.22 21.42 26.53
N SER A 294 -0.22 21.32 27.78
CA SER A 294 0.31 20.33 28.73
C SER A 294 0.09 18.90 28.21
N ALA A 295 -1.10 18.60 27.70
CA ALA A 295 -1.40 17.29 27.13
C ALA A 295 -0.59 16.99 25.86
N LEU A 296 -0.26 18.00 25.06
CA LEU A 296 0.63 17.86 23.90
C LEU A 296 2.04 17.50 24.32
N LEU A 297 2.60 18.19 25.31
CA LEU A 297 3.97 17.97 25.77
C LEU A 297 4.13 16.61 26.45
N ASP A 298 3.18 16.22 27.30
CA ASP A 298 3.16 14.89 27.91
C ASP A 298 3.15 13.76 26.86
N ARG A 299 2.49 14.00 25.73
CA ARG A 299 2.48 13.07 24.61
C ARG A 299 3.79 13.07 23.85
N VAL A 300 4.32 14.25 23.50
CA VAL A 300 5.60 14.39 22.82
C VAL A 300 6.76 13.79 23.63
N CYS A 301 6.78 13.95 24.95
CA CYS A 301 7.81 13.35 25.82
C CYS A 301 7.77 11.82 25.78
N LYS A 302 6.59 11.21 25.67
CA LYS A 302 6.44 9.74 25.56
C LYS A 302 7.02 9.18 24.27
N GLU A 303 7.17 10.00 23.23
CA GLU A 303 7.79 9.63 21.95
C GLU A 303 9.33 9.56 22.01
N ILE A 304 9.95 10.14 23.04
CA ILE A 304 11.41 10.08 23.22
C ILE A 304 11.75 8.79 23.97
N LEU A 305 12.23 7.77 23.26
CA LEU A 305 12.45 6.43 23.82
C LEU A 305 13.66 6.33 24.77
N ASP A 306 14.71 7.14 24.53
CA ASP A 306 15.88 7.20 25.39
C ASP A 306 15.61 8.05 26.64
N GLU A 307 15.74 7.43 27.82
CA GLU A 307 15.38 8.05 29.10
C GLU A 307 16.28 9.25 29.46
N ARG A 308 17.55 9.25 29.02
CA ARG A 308 18.47 10.37 29.24
C ARG A 308 18.11 11.55 28.34
N LEU A 309 17.84 11.30 27.06
CA LEU A 309 17.42 12.34 26.12
C LEU A 309 16.04 12.91 26.48
N ARG A 310 15.13 12.07 26.96
CA ARG A 310 13.81 12.51 27.45
C ARG A 310 13.95 13.51 28.60
N ARG A 311 14.77 13.21 29.60
CA ARG A 311 15.01 14.15 30.73
C ARG A 311 15.64 15.46 30.27
N VAL A 312 16.58 15.42 29.32
CA VAL A 312 17.19 16.64 28.74
C VAL A 312 16.16 17.46 27.98
N PHE A 313 15.29 16.82 27.19
CA PHE A 313 14.22 17.49 26.46
C PHE A 313 13.18 18.10 27.40
N GLU A 314 12.70 17.36 28.40
CA GLU A 314 11.74 17.82 29.40
C GLU A 314 12.24 19.08 30.11
N GLN A 315 13.52 19.11 30.49
CA GLN A 315 14.13 20.29 31.11
C GLN A 315 14.14 21.49 30.14
N LYS A 316 14.57 21.28 28.88
CA LYS A 316 14.65 22.35 27.87
C LYS A 316 13.30 22.89 27.44
N ILE A 317 12.25 22.05 27.41
CA ILE A 317 10.92 22.49 26.95
C ILE A 317 10.13 23.18 28.06
N GLN A 318 10.37 22.83 29.32
CA GLN A 318 9.72 23.47 30.47
C GLN A 318 10.08 24.97 30.57
N GLU A 319 11.29 25.36 30.18
CA GLU A 319 11.71 26.76 30.04
C GLU A 319 10.90 27.52 28.97
N ASN A 320 10.59 26.88 27.84
CA ASN A 320 9.81 27.50 26.76
C ASN A 320 8.32 27.63 27.09
N VAL A 321 7.78 26.71 27.89
CA VAL A 321 6.38 26.76 28.33
C VAL A 321 6.15 27.89 29.33
N GLN A 322 7.15 28.21 30.16
CA GLN A 322 7.09 29.35 31.08
C GLN A 322 7.17 30.71 30.37
N ALA A 323 7.69 30.74 29.13
CA ALA A 323 7.83 31.96 28.31
C ALA A 323 6.62 32.25 27.41
N LEU A 324 5.65 31.33 27.32
CA LEU A 324 4.38 31.49 26.60
C LEU A 324 3.39 32.34 27.38
#